data_AF-A0AAU2KNI6-F1
#
_entry.id   AF-A0AAU2KNI6-F1
#
_cell.length_a   1.000
_cell.length_b   1.000
_cell.length_c   1.000
_cell.angle_alpha   90.00
_cell.angle_beta   90.00
_cell.angle_gamma   90.00
#
_symmetry.space_group_name_H-M   'P 1'
#
loop_
_entity.id
_entity.type
_entity.pdbx_description
1 polymer ?
#
loop_
_entity_poly.entity_id
_entity_poly.type
_entity_poly.pdbx_seq_one_letter_code
_entity_poly.pdbx_strand_id
1 'polypeptide(L)' 'MSLTLATPHTVAPAPELAPREQEALGHIAAGRTYLQTARHMGLSKHTVDAYLRRIRAKLNVHSTAELTRLAITLGL' A
#
# COMPACT_ATOMS: atom_id res chain seq x y z
N MET A 1 26.77 15.62 -5.87
CA MET A 1 26.30 14.22 -5.92
C MET A 1 25.59 13.92 -4.61
N SER A 2 24.31 13.57 -4.71
CA SER A 2 23.53 12.72 -3.80
C SER A 2 23.52 13.02 -2.30
N LEU A 3 22.42 13.60 -1.79
CA LEU A 3 21.88 13.27 -0.46
C LEU A 3 20.34 13.46 -0.49
N THR A 4 19.60 12.41 -0.87
CA THR A 4 18.15 12.34 -0.66
C THR A 4 17.90 11.71 0.71
N LEU A 5 17.76 12.52 1.75
CA LEU A 5 17.24 12.07 3.04
C LEU A 5 15.72 12.02 2.94
N ALA A 6 15.18 10.87 2.55
CA ALA A 6 13.78 10.56 2.79
C ALA A 6 13.67 10.03 4.24
N THR A 7 12.96 10.80 5.05
CA THR A 7 12.61 10.57 6.46
C THR A 7 12.15 9.14 6.74
N PRO A 8 12.64 8.48 7.82
CA PRO A 8 12.02 7.24 8.28
C PRO A 8 10.65 7.57 8.87
N HIS A 9 9.59 7.29 8.12
CA HIS A 9 8.23 7.33 8.64
C HIS A 9 8.04 6.07 9.51
N THR A 10 8.13 6.23 10.83
CA THR A 10 7.72 5.22 11.80
C THR A 10 6.19 5.18 11.84
N VAL A 11 5.59 4.50 10.87
CA VAL A 11 4.24 3.97 10.99
C VAL A 11 4.41 2.59 11.59
N ALA A 12 3.75 2.32 12.73
CA ALA A 12 3.79 1.01 13.38
C ALA A 12 3.59 -0.07 12.32
N PRO A 13 4.53 -1.02 12.15
CA PRO A 13 4.43 -1.97 11.07
C PRO A 13 3.18 -2.80 11.35
N ALA A 14 2.20 -2.76 10.44
CA ALA A 14 1.36 -3.92 10.25
C ALA A 14 2.36 -5.08 10.01
N PRO A 15 2.56 -6.00 10.97
CA PRO A 15 3.80 -6.78 11.05
C PRO A 15 4.03 -7.72 9.86
N GLU A 16 3.02 -7.87 8.99
CA GLU A 16 3.04 -8.77 7.84
C GLU A 16 3.27 -8.06 6.49
N LEU A 17 3.06 -6.75 6.38
CA LEU A 17 3.13 -6.04 5.11
C LEU A 17 4.51 -5.41 4.87
N ALA A 18 5.04 -5.60 3.66
CA ALA A 18 6.27 -4.92 3.26
C ALA A 18 6.03 -3.40 3.12
N PRO A 19 7.06 -2.54 3.26
CA PRO A 19 6.88 -1.08 3.20
C PRO A 19 6.20 -0.60 1.91
N ARG A 20 6.53 -1.20 0.75
CA ARG A 20 5.90 -0.89 -0.54
C ARG A 20 4.46 -1.37 -0.64
N GLU A 21 4.11 -2.44 0.05
CA GLU A 21 2.74 -2.94 0.14
C GLU A 21 1.90 -2.00 1.01
N GLN A 22 2.43 -1.52 2.13
CA GLN A 22 1.78 -0.52 2.98
C GLN A 22 1.56 0.80 2.24
N GLU A 23 2.56 1.28 1.48
CA GLU A 23 2.44 2.50 0.66
C GLU A 23 1.33 2.36 -0.40
N ALA A 24 1.29 1.23 -1.11
CA ALA A 24 0.20 0.95 -2.05
C ALA A 24 -1.16 0.88 -1.36
N LEU A 25 -1.24 0.23 -0.19
CA LEU A 25 -2.46 0.09 0.59
C LEU A 25 -3.00 1.45 1.07
N GLY A 26 -2.15 2.33 1.59
CA GLY A 26 -2.55 3.67 2.02
C GLY A 26 -3.09 4.53 0.87
N HIS A 27 -2.53 4.41 -0.34
CA HIS A 27 -3.09 5.08 -1.50
C HIS A 27 -4.50 4.59 -1.86
N ILE A 28 -4.75 3.27 -1.78
CA ILE A 28 -6.08 2.69 -2.01
C ILE A 28 -7.06 3.10 -0.89
N ALA A 29 -6.60 3.12 0.36
CA ALA A 29 -7.38 3.56 1.51
C ALA A 29 -7.86 5.01 1.36
N ALA A 30 -7.02 5.87 0.80
CA ALA A 30 -7.33 7.26 0.45
C ALA A 30 -8.21 7.41 -0.82
N GLY A 31 -8.77 6.32 -1.36
CA GLY A 31 -9.69 6.34 -2.49
C GLY A 31 -9.03 6.44 -3.87
N ARG A 32 -7.71 6.27 -3.98
CA ARG A 32 -7.03 6.29 -5.28
C ARG A 32 -7.30 5.00 -6.06
N THR A 33 -7.45 5.15 -7.38
CA THR A 33 -7.50 4.01 -8.29
C THR A 33 -6.13 3.37 -8.45
N TYR A 34 -6.08 2.11 -8.92
CA TYR A 34 -4.80 1.40 -9.08
C TYR A 34 -3.85 2.12 -10.05
N LEU A 35 -4.40 2.81 -11.06
CA LEU A 35 -3.61 3.59 -12.01
C LEU A 35 -3.04 4.85 -11.37
N GLN A 36 -3.81 5.53 -10.51
CA GLN A 36 -3.33 6.69 -9.76
C GLN A 36 -2.26 6.28 -8.74
N THR A 37 -2.47 5.19 -8.01
CA THR A 37 -1.48 4.61 -7.10
C THR A 37 -0.19 4.27 -7.84
N ALA A 38 -0.30 3.59 -8.98
CA ALA A 38 0.85 3.27 -9.83
C ALA A 38 1.62 4.52 -10.26
N ARG A 39 0.92 5.57 -10.70
CA ARG A 39 1.53 6.86 -11.05
C ARG A 39 2.23 7.53 -9.86
N HIS A 40 1.59 7.54 -8.68
CA HIS A 40 2.17 8.12 -7.47
C HIS A 40 3.42 7.38 -7.00
N MET A 41 3.45 6.06 -7.15
CA MET A 41 4.59 5.22 -6.73
C MET A 41 5.67 5.07 -7.82
N GLY A 42 5.46 5.59 -9.03
CA GLY A 42 6.36 5.37 -10.16
C GLY A 42 6.40 3.92 -10.65
N LEU A 43 5.29 3.20 -10.51
CA LEU A 43 5.14 1.78 -10.83
C LEU A 43 4.19 1.55 -12.00
N SER A 44 4.15 0.32 -12.51
CA SER A 44 3.09 -0.10 -13.41
C SER A 44 1.82 -0.48 -12.64
N LYS A 45 0.65 -0.35 -13.29
CA LYS A 45 -0.63 -0.85 -12.74
C LYS A 45 -0.52 -2.34 -12.37
N HIS A 46 0.19 -3.13 -13.16
CA HIS A 46 0.39 -4.55 -12.92
C HIS A 46 1.19 -4.81 -11.64
N THR A 47 2.19 -3.98 -11.34
CA THR A 47 2.97 -4.08 -10.09
C THR A 47 2.10 -3.76 -8.88
N VAL A 48 1.28 -2.70 -8.94
CA VAL A 48 0.34 -2.36 -7.85
C VAL A 48 -0.68 -3.49 -7.63
N ASP A 49 -1.23 -4.05 -8.70
CA ASP A 49 -2.14 -5.18 -8.64
C ASP A 49 -1.48 -6.42 -8.02
N ALA A 50 -0.20 -6.69 -8.32
CA ALA A 50 0.56 -7.74 -7.67
C ALA A 50 0.76 -7.50 -6.17
N TYR A 51 1.02 -6.26 -5.74
CA TYR A 51 1.08 -5.91 -4.31
C TYR A 51 -0.27 -6.14 -3.64
N LEU A 52 -1.37 -5.69 -4.23
CA LEU A 52 -2.71 -5.89 -3.67
C LEU A 52 -3.08 -7.37 -3.56
N ARG A 53 -2.69 -8.21 -4.52
CA ARG A 53 -2.85 -9.68 -4.39
C ARG A 53 -2.09 -10.25 -3.20
N ARG A 54 -0.84 -9.83 -2.98
CA ARG A 54 -0.04 -10.28 -1.84
C ARG A 54 -0.61 -9.80 -0.51
N ILE A 55 -1.03 -8.53 -0.44
CA ILE A 55 -1.70 -7.96 0.73
C ILE A 55 -2.95 -8.75 1.07
N ARG A 56 -3.80 -9.04 0.06
CA ARG A 56 -5.01 -9.87 0.23
C ARG A 56 -4.69 -11.27 0.74
N ALA A 57 -3.66 -11.90 0.19
CA ALA A 57 -3.24 -13.24 0.63
C ALA A 57 -2.71 -13.24 2.07
N LYS A 58 -1.97 -12.21 2.47
CA LYS A 58 -1.44 -12.06 3.83
C LYS A 58 -2.53 -11.77 4.86
N LEU A 59 -3.41 -10.81 4.55
CA LEU A 59 -4.48 -10.37 5.46
C LEU A 59 -5.75 -11.23 5.39
N ASN A 60 -5.76 -12.26 4.52
CA ASN A 60 -6.92 -13.10 4.23
C ASN A 60 -8.18 -12.30 3.84
N VAL A 61 -8.01 -11.37 2.90
CA VAL A 61 -9.03 -10.43 2.45
C VAL A 61 -9.47 -10.74 1.02
N HIS A 62 -10.77 -10.67 0.75
CA HIS A 62 -11.31 -11.04 -0.56
C HIS A 62 -11.87 -9.85 -1.34
N SER A 63 -12.15 -8.72 -0.68
CA SER A 63 -12.69 -7.51 -1.32
C SER A 63 -11.80 -6.29 -1.16
N THR A 64 -11.83 -5.39 -2.14
CA THR A 64 -11.21 -4.06 -2.01
C THR A 64 -11.84 -3.27 -0.86
N ALA A 65 -13.14 -3.43 -0.60
CA ALA A 65 -13.82 -2.74 0.51
C ALA A 65 -13.28 -3.18 1.88
N GLU A 66 -13.06 -4.49 2.06
CA GLU A 66 -12.42 -5.05 3.26
C GLU A 66 -10.97 -4.57 3.39
N LEU A 67 -10.25 -4.50 2.27
CA LEU A 67 -8.86 -4.04 2.23
C LEU A 67 -8.75 -2.56 2.64
N THR A 68 -9.66 -1.70 2.16
CA THR A 68 -9.78 -0.30 2.59
C THR A 68 -10.15 -0.21 4.07
N ARG A 69 -11.11 -1.02 4.55
CA ARG A 69 -11.51 -1.03 5.97
C ARG A 69 -10.35 -1.43 6.88
N LEU A 70 -9.56 -2.42 6.48
CA LEU A 70 -8.37 -2.84 7.20
C LEU A 70 -7.30 -1.76 7.21
N ALA A 71 -7.05 -1.09 6.09
CA ALA A 71 -6.12 0.03 6.04
C ALA A 71 -6.49 1.13 7.04
N ILE A 72 -7.77 1.50 7.11
CA ILE A 72 -8.28 2.48 8.08
C ILE A 72 -8.08 1.97 9.53
N THR A 73 -8.36 0.69 9.78
CA THR A 73 -8.17 0.07 11.10
C THR A 73 -6.69 0.06 11.52
N LEU A 74 -5.78 -0.09 10.55
CA LEU A 74 -4.34 -0.05 10.74
C LEU A 74 -3.77 1.38 10.83
N GLY A 75 -4.60 2.41 10.64
CA GLY A 75 -4.18 3.81 10.66
C GLY A 75 -3.37 4.26 9.44
N LEU A 76 -3.60 3.60 8.29
CA LEU A 76 -2.96 3.91 7.00
C LEU A 76 -3.79 4.87 6.13
#